data_AF-D8STX3-F1
#
_entry.id   AF-D8STX3-F1
#
_cell.length_a   1.000
_cell.length_b   1.000
_cell.length_c   1.000
_cell.angle_alpha   90.00
_cell.angle_beta   90.00
_cell.angle_gamma   90.00
#
_symmetry.space_group_name_H-M   'P 1'
#
loop_
_entity.id
_entity.type
_entity.pdbx_description
1 polymer ?
#
loop_
_entity_poly.entity_id
_entity_poly.type
_entity_poly.pdbx_seq_one_letter_code
_entity_poly.pdbx_strand_id
1 'polypeptide(L)'
;MASGGSTGGAMARKGVVKLLSATKSSVSALSKGISKARKDYANKHEDDVLADIRQTGVSVVDLVFQALRRIYFLYMAGYKSELVAAAVEAGKRLTEADSSSVPLDAVMVFENTLREEARKYGNFDKENSISIQSFVNRSRASKEHSDRTSVAHDIYYAVLATARAYGSEWDKVEQVFRDASSRVIGNAIHATDDTKDARSKAAKALFIFGCEIKAKVEEASSRRQKVVRDAENVLRKEQERLQKLSV
;
A
#
# COMPACT_ATOMS: atom_id res chain seq x y z
N MET A 1 -40.54 -36.12 -51.05
CA MET A 1 -40.98 -35.32 -49.87
C MET A 1 -40.59 -36.14 -48.64
N ALA A 2 -39.84 -35.71 -47.63
CA ALA A 2 -39.31 -34.43 -47.21
C ALA A 2 -38.10 -34.71 -46.29
N SER A 3 -37.15 -33.78 -46.17
CA SER A 3 -36.32 -33.65 -44.96
C SER A 3 -35.94 -32.18 -44.77
N GLY A 4 -36.73 -31.51 -43.93
CA GLY A 4 -36.39 -30.21 -43.38
C GLY A 4 -35.62 -30.38 -42.07
N GLY A 5 -34.67 -29.48 -41.82
CA GLY A 5 -34.10 -29.23 -40.50
C GLY A 5 -32.58 -29.16 -40.47
N SER A 6 -32.01 -27.95 -40.32
CA SER A 6 -30.79 -27.70 -39.50
C SER A 6 -30.22 -26.26 -39.58
N THR A 7 -30.82 -25.30 -40.27
CA THR A 7 -30.25 -23.93 -40.38
C THR A 7 -30.55 -22.98 -39.21
N GLY A 8 -31.47 -23.32 -38.30
CA GLY A 8 -31.83 -22.46 -37.15
C GLY A 8 -30.89 -22.54 -35.94
N GLY A 9 -30.25 -23.68 -35.70
CA GLY A 9 -29.42 -23.91 -34.49
C GLY A 9 -28.04 -23.24 -34.52
N ALA A 10 -27.46 -23.05 -35.72
CA ALA A 10 -26.13 -22.47 -35.87
C ALA A 10 -26.12 -20.94 -35.74
N MET A 11 -27.21 -20.27 -36.14
CA MET A 11 -27.33 -18.81 -36.00
C MET A 11 -27.69 -18.38 -34.57
N ALA A 12 -28.50 -19.15 -33.84
CA ALA A 12 -28.82 -18.87 -32.43
C ALA A 12 -27.57 -18.97 -31.53
N ARG A 13 -26.70 -19.97 -31.75
CA ARG A 13 -25.43 -20.10 -30.99
C ARG A 13 -24.45 -18.96 -31.29
N LYS A 14 -24.34 -18.50 -32.54
CA LYS A 14 -23.51 -17.33 -32.90
C LYS A 14 -24.03 -16.02 -32.29
N GLY A 15 -25.36 -15.85 -32.21
CA GLY A 15 -26.00 -14.68 -31.58
C GLY A 15 -25.78 -14.61 -30.06
N VAL A 16 -25.97 -15.73 -29.36
CA VAL A 16 -25.77 -15.82 -27.90
C VAL A 16 -24.28 -15.67 -27.52
N VAL A 17 -23.35 -16.20 -28.31
CA VAL A 17 -21.90 -16.01 -28.08
C VAL A 17 -21.47 -14.56 -28.32
N LYS A 18 -22.03 -13.86 -29.32
CA LYS A 18 -21.79 -12.42 -29.52
C LYS A 18 -22.40 -11.56 -28.41
N LEU A 19 -23.59 -11.92 -27.90
CA LEU A 19 -24.22 -11.23 -26.76
C LEU A 19 -23.45 -11.43 -25.45
N LEU A 20 -22.93 -12.64 -25.21
CA LEU A 20 -22.10 -12.95 -24.02
C LEU A 20 -20.69 -12.35 -24.10
N SER A 21 -20.09 -12.24 -25.30
CA SER A 21 -18.80 -11.54 -25.47
C SER A 21 -18.97 -10.02 -25.36
N ALA A 22 -20.07 -9.48 -25.89
CA ALA A 22 -20.40 -8.06 -25.78
C ALA A 22 -20.72 -7.68 -24.32
N THR A 23 -21.41 -8.52 -23.53
CA THR A 23 -21.65 -8.27 -22.10
C THR A 23 -20.38 -8.38 -21.26
N LYS A 24 -19.46 -9.31 -21.55
CA LYS A 24 -18.14 -9.35 -20.86
C LYS A 24 -17.26 -8.14 -21.22
N SER A 25 -17.25 -7.74 -22.48
CA SER A 25 -16.51 -6.55 -22.94
C SER A 25 -17.10 -5.26 -22.36
N SER A 26 -18.42 -5.12 -22.33
CA SER A 26 -19.09 -3.93 -21.77
C SER A 26 -19.03 -3.89 -20.24
N VAL A 27 -19.16 -5.01 -19.52
CA VAL A 27 -18.96 -5.05 -18.05
C VAL A 27 -17.49 -4.81 -17.68
N SER A 28 -16.53 -5.32 -18.46
CA SER A 28 -15.10 -5.03 -18.27
C SER A 28 -14.74 -3.58 -18.62
N ALA A 29 -15.35 -3.00 -19.66
CA ALA A 29 -15.16 -1.59 -20.02
C ALA A 29 -15.82 -0.66 -19.00
N LEU A 30 -16.99 -1.02 -18.46
CA LEU A 30 -17.66 -0.29 -17.40
C LEU A 30 -16.88 -0.39 -16.08
N SER A 31 -16.35 -1.58 -15.74
CA SER A 31 -15.51 -1.72 -14.53
C SER A 31 -14.17 -0.97 -14.68
N LYS A 32 -13.55 -0.99 -15.87
CA LYS A 32 -12.37 -0.16 -16.18
C LYS A 32 -12.68 1.33 -16.18
N GLY A 33 -13.86 1.74 -16.64
CA GLY A 33 -14.31 3.13 -16.61
C GLY A 33 -14.58 3.63 -15.19
N ILE A 34 -15.21 2.81 -14.36
CA ILE A 34 -15.46 3.10 -12.94
C ILE A 34 -14.15 3.09 -12.14
N SER A 35 -13.25 2.13 -12.39
CA SER A 35 -11.95 2.11 -11.72
C SER A 35 -11.07 3.29 -12.15
N LYS A 36 -11.11 3.66 -13.44
CA LYS A 36 -10.45 4.87 -13.95
C LYS A 36 -11.02 6.14 -13.33
N ALA A 37 -12.34 6.30 -13.29
CA ALA A 37 -12.97 7.47 -12.67
C ALA A 37 -12.70 7.57 -11.16
N ARG A 38 -12.67 6.42 -10.45
CA ARG A 38 -12.28 6.37 -9.02
C ARG A 38 -10.82 6.76 -8.82
N LYS A 39 -9.94 6.28 -9.70
CA LYS A 39 -8.51 6.61 -9.69
C LYS A 39 -8.28 8.09 -10.00
N ASP A 40 -8.97 8.63 -11.01
CA ASP A 40 -8.89 10.05 -11.38
C ASP A 40 -9.40 10.96 -10.24
N TYR A 41 -10.48 10.55 -9.55
CA TYR A 41 -10.98 11.25 -8.36
C TYR A 41 -10.00 11.18 -7.17
N ALA A 42 -9.45 9.99 -6.90
CA ALA A 42 -8.45 9.80 -5.85
C ALA A 42 -7.21 10.65 -6.11
N ASN A 43 -6.71 10.66 -7.36
CA ASN A 43 -5.57 11.46 -7.76
C ASN A 43 -5.84 12.96 -7.59
N LYS A 44 -7.04 13.44 -7.98
CA LYS A 44 -7.40 14.85 -7.79
C LYS A 44 -7.46 15.23 -6.31
N HIS A 45 -8.06 14.38 -5.48
CA HIS A 45 -8.09 14.59 -4.04
C HIS A 45 -6.67 14.61 -3.43
N GLU A 46 -5.79 13.73 -3.87
CA GLU A 46 -4.39 13.72 -3.44
C GLU A 46 -3.64 14.97 -3.89
N ASP A 47 -3.88 15.42 -5.12
CA ASP A 47 -3.27 16.65 -5.66
C ASP A 47 -3.68 17.87 -4.84
N ASP A 48 -4.96 17.95 -4.45
CA ASP A 48 -5.49 19.00 -3.59
C ASP A 48 -4.82 18.95 -2.19
N VAL A 49 -4.76 17.79 -1.54
CA VAL A 49 -4.11 17.64 -0.22
C VAL A 49 -2.62 17.95 -0.29
N LEU A 50 -1.93 17.53 -1.35
CA LEU A 50 -0.51 17.83 -1.52
C LEU A 50 -0.27 19.31 -1.87
N ALA A 51 -1.19 19.96 -2.56
CA ALA A 51 -1.14 21.40 -2.78
C ALA A 51 -1.26 22.15 -1.45
N ASP A 52 -2.21 21.75 -0.58
CA ASP A 52 -2.37 22.32 0.75
C ASP A 52 -1.10 22.11 1.60
N ILE A 53 -0.54 20.90 1.60
CA ILE A 53 0.71 20.60 2.30
C ILE A 53 1.86 21.48 1.76
N ARG A 54 1.98 21.66 0.45
CA ARG A 54 3.00 22.54 -0.14
C ARG A 54 2.84 24.00 0.28
N GLN A 55 1.60 24.48 0.40
CA GLN A 55 1.32 25.84 0.88
C GLN A 55 1.78 26.08 2.32
N THR A 56 1.83 25.03 3.15
CA THR A 56 2.38 25.15 4.52
C THR A 56 3.90 25.36 4.56
N GLY A 57 4.62 25.11 3.46
CA GLY A 57 6.08 25.25 3.39
C GLY A 57 6.87 24.20 4.18
N VAL A 58 6.22 23.16 4.72
CA VAL A 58 6.87 22.09 5.49
C VAL A 58 7.68 21.19 4.56
N SER A 59 8.92 20.89 4.93
CA SER A 59 9.78 20.01 4.14
C SER A 59 9.28 18.56 4.18
N VAL A 60 9.56 17.77 3.13
CA VAL A 60 9.16 16.36 3.09
C VAL A 60 9.81 15.53 4.20
N VAL A 61 11.04 15.88 4.63
CA VAL A 61 11.68 15.27 5.79
C VAL A 61 10.87 15.53 7.06
N ASP A 62 10.40 16.75 7.26
CA ASP A 62 9.63 17.12 8.45
C ASP A 62 8.23 16.47 8.44
N LEU A 63 7.61 16.30 7.28
CA LEU A 63 6.35 15.56 7.15
C LEU A 63 6.52 14.10 7.59
N VAL A 64 7.55 13.42 7.06
CA VAL A 64 7.86 12.03 7.44
C VAL A 64 8.21 11.96 8.93
N PHE A 65 9.04 12.89 9.43
CA PHE A 65 9.40 12.95 10.84
C PHE A 65 8.18 13.10 11.75
N GLN A 66 7.26 14.01 11.43
CA GLN A 66 6.05 14.22 12.22
C GLN A 66 5.16 12.97 12.21
N ALA A 67 4.95 12.35 11.05
CA ALA A 67 4.16 11.12 10.92
C ALA A 67 4.79 9.96 11.73
N LEU A 68 6.11 9.74 11.60
CA LEU A 68 6.82 8.70 12.34
C LEU A 68 6.87 8.97 13.85
N ARG A 69 6.93 10.24 14.26
CA ARG A 69 6.90 10.63 15.67
C ARG A 69 5.57 10.26 16.33
N ARG A 70 4.44 10.33 15.61
CA ARG A 70 3.14 9.86 16.11
C ARG A 70 3.14 8.34 16.37
N ILE A 71 3.81 7.56 15.52
CA ILE A 71 3.98 6.11 15.72
C ILE A 71 4.73 5.84 17.02
N TYR A 72 5.84 6.54 17.24
CA TYR A 72 6.59 6.45 18.49
C TYR A 72 5.73 6.77 19.71
N PHE A 73 4.93 7.84 19.66
CA PHE A 73 4.04 8.20 20.76
C PHE A 73 2.95 7.17 21.05
N LEU A 74 2.37 6.54 20.03
CA LEU A 74 1.44 5.42 20.24
C LEU A 74 2.10 4.27 20.99
N TYR A 75 3.36 3.96 20.65
CA TYR A 75 4.13 2.91 21.34
C TYR A 75 4.40 3.28 22.80
N MET A 76 4.85 4.52 23.06
CA MET A 76 5.18 4.99 24.40
C MET A 76 3.97 5.08 25.32
N ALA A 77 2.81 5.44 24.77
CA ALA A 77 1.55 5.46 25.52
C ALA A 77 0.96 4.06 25.78
N GLY A 78 1.65 2.99 25.35
CA GLY A 78 1.26 1.60 25.60
C GLY A 78 0.29 1.02 24.56
N TYR A 79 -0.10 1.79 23.54
CA TYR A 79 -1.03 1.39 22.48
C TYR A 79 -0.36 0.57 21.38
N LYS A 80 0.34 -0.52 21.75
CA LYS A 80 1.07 -1.38 20.80
C LYS A 80 0.15 -2.00 19.74
N SER A 81 -1.07 -2.35 20.10
CA SER A 81 -2.07 -2.88 19.17
C SER A 81 -2.50 -1.83 18.14
N GLU A 82 -2.72 -0.58 18.56
CA GLU A 82 -3.08 0.50 17.62
C GLU A 82 -1.92 0.87 16.70
N LEU A 83 -0.67 0.76 17.16
CA LEU A 83 0.49 0.89 16.28
C LEU A 83 0.46 -0.14 15.15
N VAL A 84 0.23 -1.42 15.47
CA VAL A 84 0.12 -2.49 14.47
C VAL A 84 -1.07 -2.23 13.55
N ALA A 85 -2.21 -1.82 14.11
CA ALA A 85 -3.41 -1.49 13.34
C ALA A 85 -3.16 -0.34 12.35
N ALA A 86 -2.48 0.72 12.80
CA ALA A 86 -2.12 1.87 11.98
C ALA A 86 -1.14 1.46 10.89
N ALA A 87 -0.19 0.58 11.20
CA ALA A 87 0.75 0.04 10.21
C ALA A 87 0.04 -0.79 9.15
N VAL A 88 -0.89 -1.66 9.53
CA VAL A 88 -1.70 -2.45 8.59
C VAL A 88 -2.55 -1.54 7.70
N GLU A 89 -3.20 -0.54 8.28
CA GLU A 89 -4.04 0.41 7.52
C GLU A 89 -3.22 1.29 6.58
N ALA A 90 -2.08 1.82 7.06
CA ALA A 90 -1.12 2.56 6.23
C ALA A 90 -0.59 1.68 5.10
N GLY A 91 -0.18 0.45 5.39
CA GLY A 91 0.34 -0.50 4.41
C GLY A 91 -0.68 -0.85 3.33
N LYS A 92 -1.96 -1.01 3.67
CA LYS A 92 -3.04 -1.16 2.68
C LYS A 92 -3.12 0.07 1.79
N ARG A 93 -3.24 1.26 2.37
CA ARG A 93 -3.34 2.53 1.63
C ARG A 93 -2.15 2.78 0.73
N LEU A 94 -0.93 2.45 1.18
CA LEU A 94 0.29 2.62 0.39
C LEU A 94 0.37 1.65 -0.79
N THR A 95 -0.17 0.44 -0.66
CA THR A 95 0.05 -0.66 -1.63
C THR A 95 -1.14 -0.99 -2.51
N GLU A 96 -2.35 -0.53 -2.18
CA GLU A 96 -3.57 -0.74 -2.97
C GLU A 96 -3.49 0.00 -4.31
N ALA A 97 -3.30 -0.75 -5.40
CA ALA A 97 -3.07 -0.18 -6.74
C ALA A 97 -4.26 0.63 -7.31
N ASP A 98 -5.46 0.45 -6.75
CA ASP A 98 -6.69 1.13 -7.18
C ASP A 98 -6.92 2.47 -6.46
N SER A 99 -6.26 2.69 -5.32
CA SER A 99 -6.47 3.85 -4.43
C SER A 99 -5.17 4.57 -4.06
N SER A 100 -4.00 4.00 -4.37
CA SER A 100 -2.68 4.56 -4.09
C SER A 100 -2.00 5.07 -5.35
N SER A 101 -1.52 6.31 -5.30
CA SER A 101 -0.56 6.84 -6.28
C SER A 101 0.90 6.60 -5.88
N VAL A 102 1.15 6.00 -4.71
CA VAL A 102 2.51 5.78 -4.22
C VAL A 102 3.17 4.64 -5.03
N PRO A 103 4.35 4.87 -5.63
CA PRO A 103 5.12 3.80 -6.27
C PRO A 103 5.49 2.72 -5.26
N LEU A 104 5.32 1.45 -5.61
CA LEU A 104 5.62 0.34 -4.69
C LEU A 104 7.10 0.34 -4.27
N ASP A 105 8.01 0.77 -5.15
CA ASP A 105 9.43 0.93 -4.85
C ASP A 105 9.66 1.96 -3.75
N ALA A 106 8.91 3.07 -3.73
CA ALA A 106 8.98 4.05 -2.64
C ALA A 106 8.54 3.44 -1.30
N VAL A 107 7.52 2.58 -1.31
CA VAL A 107 7.06 1.87 -0.11
C VAL A 107 8.10 0.85 0.36
N MET A 108 8.78 0.16 -0.57
CA MET A 108 9.88 -0.75 -0.27
C MET A 108 11.08 -0.03 0.34
N VAL A 109 11.47 1.12 -0.22
CA VAL A 109 12.54 1.95 0.33
C VAL A 109 12.16 2.43 1.73
N PHE A 110 10.93 2.90 1.93
CA PHE A 110 10.42 3.35 3.22
C PHE A 110 10.51 2.26 4.29
N GLU A 111 9.94 1.09 4.06
CA GLU A 111 9.89 0.02 5.05
C GLU A 111 11.29 -0.55 5.37
N ASN A 112 12.15 -0.70 4.36
CA ASN A 112 13.53 -1.14 4.55
C ASN A 112 14.31 -0.13 5.38
N THR A 113 14.19 1.16 5.06
CA THR A 113 14.90 2.23 5.78
C THR A 113 14.51 2.25 7.26
N LEU A 114 13.22 2.12 7.57
CA LEU A 114 12.76 2.05 8.97
C LEU A 114 13.39 0.88 9.73
N ARG A 115 13.41 -0.31 9.12
CA ARG A 115 13.96 -1.52 9.75
C ARG A 115 15.47 -1.45 9.91
N GLU A 116 16.18 -0.95 8.90
CA GLU A 116 17.63 -0.75 8.95
C GLU A 116 18.04 0.25 10.02
N GLU A 117 17.39 1.42 10.06
CA GLU A 117 17.67 2.43 11.07
C GLU A 117 17.35 1.92 12.48
N ALA A 118 16.24 1.21 12.65
CA ALA A 118 15.90 0.63 13.94
C ALA A 118 16.93 -0.41 14.42
N ARG A 119 17.42 -1.28 13.53
CA ARG A 119 18.38 -2.35 13.87
C ARG A 119 19.70 -1.84 14.44
N LYS A 120 20.08 -0.59 14.17
CA LYS A 120 21.25 0.05 14.81
C LYS A 120 21.13 0.15 16.34
N TYR A 121 19.92 0.03 16.89
CA TYR A 121 19.62 0.22 18.30
C TYR A 121 19.12 -1.05 19.01
N GLY A 122 19.07 -2.20 18.31
CA GLY A 122 18.67 -3.48 18.90
C GLY A 122 18.30 -4.55 17.88
N ASN A 123 18.27 -5.81 18.31
CA ASN A 123 17.72 -6.91 17.53
C ASN A 123 16.27 -7.18 17.95
N PHE A 124 15.34 -6.87 17.06
CA PHE A 124 13.90 -6.93 17.31
C PHE A 124 13.20 -8.08 16.54
N ASP A 125 13.94 -8.90 15.78
CA ASP A 125 13.35 -9.92 14.89
C ASP A 125 12.56 -11.00 15.67
N LYS A 126 12.89 -11.24 16.95
CA LYS A 126 12.21 -12.21 17.83
C LYS A 126 10.88 -11.72 18.41
N GLU A 127 10.58 -10.42 18.32
CA GLU A 127 9.42 -9.79 18.99
C GLU A 127 8.28 -9.43 18.01
N ASN A 128 8.42 -9.77 16.73
CA ASN A 128 7.41 -9.55 15.68
C ASN A 128 6.12 -10.37 15.84
N SER A 129 5.98 -11.18 16.90
CA SER A 129 4.86 -12.09 17.10
C SER A 129 3.77 -11.52 18.01
N ILE A 130 3.28 -10.30 17.75
CA ILE A 130 1.94 -9.96 18.24
C ILE A 130 0.96 -10.70 17.34
N SER A 131 0.45 -11.85 17.79
CA SER A 131 -0.42 -12.69 16.96
C SER A 131 -1.64 -11.87 16.51
N ILE A 132 -1.90 -11.85 15.20
CA ILE A 132 -3.08 -11.24 14.58
C ILE A 132 -4.37 -11.71 15.27
N GLN A 133 -4.36 -12.93 15.83
CA GLN A 133 -5.47 -13.53 16.57
C GLN A 133 -5.75 -12.82 17.92
N SER A 134 -4.74 -12.29 18.60
CA SER A 134 -4.92 -11.46 19.79
C SER A 134 -5.49 -10.06 19.47
N PHE A 135 -5.27 -9.59 18.24
CA PHE A 135 -5.78 -8.32 17.72
C PHE A 135 -7.26 -8.41 17.33
N VAL A 136 -7.63 -9.45 16.57
CA VAL A 136 -9.03 -9.71 16.14
C VAL A 136 -9.98 -9.85 17.34
N ASN A 137 -9.51 -10.43 18.44
CA ASN A 137 -10.31 -10.63 19.65
C ASN A 137 -10.55 -9.34 20.48
N ARG A 138 -9.83 -8.23 20.20
CA ARG A 138 -9.97 -6.95 20.93
C ARG A 138 -10.61 -5.82 20.10
N SER A 139 -10.73 -5.99 18.78
CA SER A 139 -11.31 -5.01 17.86
C SER A 139 -12.85 -4.91 17.91
N ARG A 140 -13.44 -4.86 19.11
CA ARG A 140 -14.83 -4.36 19.27
C ARG A 140 -14.80 -2.84 19.17
N ALA A 141 -15.44 -2.34 18.11
CA ALA A 141 -15.45 -0.94 17.69
C ALA A 141 -15.79 0.03 18.84
N SER A 142 -14.81 0.84 19.23
CA SER A 142 -14.98 2.01 20.10
C SER A 142 -14.54 3.27 19.34
N LYS A 143 -14.98 4.45 19.80
CA LYS A 143 -14.60 5.79 19.30
C LYS A 143 -13.09 6.08 19.29
N GLU A 144 -12.28 5.18 19.85
CA GLU A 144 -10.81 5.26 19.96
C GLU A 144 -10.04 5.11 18.62
N HIS A 145 -10.69 4.74 17.51
CA HIS A 145 -9.98 4.47 16.24
C HIS A 145 -9.71 5.70 15.35
N SER A 146 -10.02 6.92 15.79
CA SER A 146 -9.74 8.16 15.02
C SER A 146 -8.25 8.34 14.76
N ASP A 147 -7.41 8.02 15.76
CA ASP A 147 -5.97 8.21 15.69
C ASP A 147 -5.30 7.22 14.72
N ARG A 148 -5.82 5.99 14.61
CA ARG A 148 -5.33 4.99 13.65
C ARG A 148 -5.44 5.49 12.21
N THR A 149 -6.63 5.94 11.82
CA THR A 149 -6.90 6.41 10.46
C THR A 149 -6.12 7.68 10.16
N SER A 150 -6.02 8.59 11.14
CA SER A 150 -5.22 9.80 11.01
C SER A 150 -3.73 9.50 10.82
N VAL A 151 -3.15 8.62 11.64
CA VAL A 151 -1.74 8.22 11.48
C VAL A 151 -1.50 7.52 10.14
N ALA A 152 -2.41 6.66 9.70
CA ALA A 152 -2.31 6.02 8.39
C ALA A 152 -2.37 7.04 7.24
N HIS A 153 -3.19 8.09 7.36
CA HIS A 153 -3.26 9.19 6.41
C HIS A 153 -1.96 10.02 6.38
N ASP A 154 -1.42 10.38 7.54
CA ASP A 154 -0.18 11.14 7.64
C ASP A 154 0.98 10.39 6.97
N ILE A 155 1.09 9.08 7.25
CA ILE A 155 2.11 8.23 6.63
C ILE A 155 1.90 8.13 5.13
N TYR A 156 0.66 7.93 4.68
CA TYR A 156 0.33 7.88 3.26
C TYR A 156 0.79 9.14 2.52
N TYR A 157 0.39 10.31 3.01
CA TYR A 157 0.72 11.58 2.36
C TYR A 157 2.20 11.97 2.51
N ALA A 158 2.85 11.63 3.62
CA ALA A 158 4.29 11.86 3.77
C ALA A 158 5.12 11.03 2.77
N VAL A 159 4.79 9.75 2.60
CA VAL A 159 5.46 8.87 1.62
C VAL A 159 5.13 9.31 0.19
N LEU A 160 3.87 9.65 -0.10
CA LEU A 160 3.47 10.16 -1.43
C LEU A 160 4.17 11.48 -1.78
N ALA A 161 4.22 12.42 -0.83
CA ALA A 161 4.89 13.70 -1.01
C ALA A 161 6.39 13.50 -1.29
N THR A 162 7.04 12.59 -0.55
CA THR A 162 8.46 12.26 -0.75
C THR A 162 8.69 11.63 -2.12
N ALA A 163 7.87 10.65 -2.51
CA ALA A 163 7.97 10.00 -3.81
C ALA A 163 7.73 10.98 -4.98
N ARG A 164 6.82 11.95 -4.81
CA ARG A 164 6.57 12.98 -5.84
C ARG A 164 7.66 14.05 -5.88
N ALA A 165 8.29 14.37 -4.76
CA ALA A 165 9.35 15.37 -4.69
C ALA A 165 10.63 14.91 -5.41
N TYR A 166 10.94 13.61 -5.35
CA TYR A 166 12.19 13.05 -5.90
C TYR A 166 11.98 12.05 -7.04
N GLY A 167 10.73 11.73 -7.39
CA GLY A 167 10.42 10.81 -8.49
C GLY A 167 11.07 9.44 -8.30
N SER A 168 11.92 9.06 -9.27
CA SER A 168 12.67 7.79 -9.26
C SER A 168 14.09 7.91 -8.70
N GLU A 169 14.44 9.04 -8.07
CA GLU A 169 15.73 9.22 -7.39
C GLU A 169 15.70 8.54 -6.02
N TRP A 170 15.76 7.20 -6.02
CA TRP A 170 15.54 6.38 -4.82
C TRP A 170 16.54 6.64 -3.70
N ASP A 171 17.79 6.99 -4.03
CA ASP A 171 18.80 7.35 -3.04
C ASP A 171 18.39 8.59 -2.23
N LYS A 172 17.76 9.58 -2.88
CA LYS A 172 17.25 10.80 -2.21
C LYS A 172 16.01 10.49 -1.37
N VAL A 173 15.11 9.65 -1.90
CA VAL A 173 13.92 9.17 -1.16
C VAL A 173 14.35 8.44 0.11
N GLU A 174 15.32 7.53 -0.01
CA GLU A 174 15.91 6.81 1.11
C GLU A 174 16.53 7.76 2.13
N GLN A 175 17.32 8.74 1.67
CA GLN A 175 17.95 9.73 2.56
C GLN A 175 16.91 10.50 3.39
N VAL A 176 15.77 10.88 2.80
CA VAL A 176 14.67 11.55 3.51
C VAL A 176 14.11 10.66 4.61
N PHE A 177 13.80 9.41 4.29
CA PHE A 177 13.28 8.46 5.28
C PHE A 177 14.31 8.15 6.37
N ARG A 178 15.59 8.09 6.00
CA ARG A 178 16.71 7.82 6.91
C ARG A 178 16.91 8.96 7.90
N ASP A 179 16.90 10.21 7.42
CA ASP A 179 16.99 11.40 8.26
C ASP A 179 15.78 11.48 9.21
N ALA A 180 14.56 11.35 8.70
CA ALA A 180 13.36 11.37 9.52
C ALA A 180 13.35 10.28 10.61
N SER A 181 13.70 9.05 10.26
CA SER A 181 13.79 7.92 11.21
C SER A 181 14.85 8.16 12.27
N SER A 182 16.03 8.64 11.86
CA SER A 182 17.13 8.97 12.75
C SER A 182 16.75 10.10 13.71
N ARG A 183 16.02 11.12 13.24
CA ARG A 183 15.49 12.20 14.08
C ARG A 183 14.48 11.68 15.10
N VAL A 184 13.57 10.77 14.72
CA VAL A 184 12.62 10.18 15.69
C VAL A 184 13.35 9.44 16.80
N ILE A 185 14.32 8.60 16.45
CA ILE A 185 15.09 7.83 17.44
C ILE A 185 15.98 8.77 18.26
N GLY A 186 16.69 9.69 17.62
CA GLY A 186 17.57 10.66 18.27
C GLY A 186 16.85 11.57 19.25
N ASN A 187 15.63 11.99 18.91
CA ASN A 187 14.79 12.89 19.72
C ASN A 187 13.90 12.15 20.74
N ALA A 188 14.08 10.84 20.94
CA ALA A 188 13.30 10.05 21.90
C ALA A 188 13.47 10.45 23.38
N ILE A 189 14.11 11.59 23.67
CA ILE A 189 14.63 11.99 24.98
C ILE A 189 13.55 12.52 25.96
N HIS A 190 12.26 12.57 25.57
CA HIS A 190 11.22 13.22 26.39
C HIS A 190 10.31 12.28 27.21
N ALA A 191 10.76 11.10 27.64
CA ALA A 191 9.88 10.19 28.38
C ALA A 191 10.49 9.38 29.54
N THR A 192 11.81 9.20 29.61
CA THR A 192 12.46 8.38 30.65
C THR A 192 13.84 8.92 31.02
N ASP A 193 14.22 8.83 32.30
CA ASP A 193 15.54 9.25 32.81
C ASP A 193 16.72 8.47 32.19
N ASP A 194 16.45 7.33 31.52
CA ASP A 194 17.44 6.60 30.72
C ASP A 194 17.26 6.85 29.21
N THR A 195 18.22 7.56 28.63
CA THR A 195 18.27 7.91 27.20
C THR A 195 18.48 6.69 26.28
N LYS A 196 19.12 5.62 26.76
CA LYS A 196 19.34 4.41 25.93
C LYS A 196 18.06 3.60 25.79
N ASP A 197 17.27 3.50 26.86
CA ASP A 197 15.98 2.82 26.86
C ASP A 197 14.97 3.53 25.94
N ALA A 198 14.92 4.87 25.99
CA ALA A 198 14.02 5.65 25.15
C ALA A 198 14.30 5.50 23.64
N ARG A 199 15.59 5.53 23.25
CA ARG A 199 16.01 5.30 21.86
C ARG A 199 15.69 3.89 21.38
N SER A 200 15.91 2.88 22.23
CA SER A 200 15.56 1.49 21.91
C SER A 200 14.05 1.32 21.73
N LYS A 201 13.22 1.95 22.56
CA LYS A 201 11.75 1.96 22.40
C LYS A 201 11.30 2.63 21.11
N ALA A 202 11.89 3.77 20.74
CA ALA A 202 11.61 4.44 19.48
C ALA A 202 11.99 3.57 18.27
N ALA A 203 13.20 3.00 18.28
CA ALA A 203 13.65 2.07 17.25
C ALA A 203 12.73 0.87 17.12
N LYS A 204 12.32 0.27 18.25
CA LYS A 204 11.39 -0.87 18.27
C LYS A 204 10.01 -0.51 17.70
N ALA A 205 9.49 0.67 17.99
CA ALA A 205 8.22 1.14 17.42
C ALA A 205 8.29 1.23 15.89
N LEU A 206 9.37 1.84 15.36
CA LEU A 206 9.60 1.94 13.92
C LEU A 206 9.83 0.57 13.28
N PHE A 207 10.53 -0.33 13.96
CA PHE A 207 10.78 -1.68 13.48
C PHE A 207 9.48 -2.48 13.32
N ILE A 208 8.63 -2.51 14.35
CA ILE A 208 7.33 -3.20 14.32
C ILE A 208 6.47 -2.62 13.19
N PHE A 209 6.42 -1.29 13.08
CA PHE A 209 5.67 -0.63 12.01
C PHE A 209 6.20 -1.03 10.63
N GLY A 210 7.52 -0.97 10.42
CA GLY A 210 8.15 -1.37 9.16
C GLY A 210 7.89 -2.83 8.78
N CYS A 211 7.89 -3.76 9.74
CA CYS A 211 7.56 -5.17 9.50
C CYS A 211 6.14 -5.38 8.97
N GLU A 212 5.16 -4.65 9.52
CA GLU A 212 3.77 -4.72 9.05
C GLU A 212 3.61 -4.13 7.64
N ILE A 213 4.31 -3.02 7.34
CA ILE A 213 4.34 -2.46 5.98
C ILE A 213 4.99 -3.46 5.01
N LYS A 214 6.09 -4.10 5.40
CA LYS A 214 6.77 -5.14 4.61
C LYS A 214 5.81 -6.27 4.23
N ALA A 215 5.04 -6.78 5.19
CA ALA A 215 4.05 -7.83 4.93
C ALA A 215 3.03 -7.39 3.87
N LYS A 216 2.58 -6.12 3.91
CA LYS A 216 1.66 -5.57 2.89
C LYS A 216 2.31 -5.36 1.53
N VAL A 217 3.58 -4.98 1.49
CA VAL A 217 4.36 -4.90 0.26
C VAL A 217 4.55 -6.28 -0.37
N GLU A 218 4.87 -7.31 0.42
CA GLU A 218 5.01 -8.69 -0.05
C GLU A 218 3.67 -9.24 -0.61
N GLU A 219 2.56 -8.99 0.08
CA GLU A 219 1.21 -9.32 -0.39
C GLU A 219 0.87 -8.60 -1.71
N ALA A 220 1.21 -7.31 -1.84
CA ALA A 220 0.95 -6.53 -3.04
C ALA A 220 1.83 -6.94 -4.22
N SER A 221 3.12 -7.17 -3.99
CA SER A 221 4.08 -7.66 -5.00
C SER A 221 3.66 -9.03 -5.53
N SER A 222 3.26 -9.95 -4.64
CA SER A 222 2.76 -11.27 -5.02
C SER A 222 1.51 -11.20 -5.90
N ARG A 223 0.57 -10.29 -5.54
CA ARG A 223 -0.63 -10.02 -6.36
C ARG A 223 -0.27 -9.48 -7.74
N ARG A 224 0.65 -8.52 -7.84
CA ARG A 224 1.12 -7.96 -9.12
C ARG A 224 1.78 -9.02 -10.00
N GLN A 225 2.68 -9.84 -9.44
CA GLN A 225 3.33 -10.92 -10.17
C GLN A 225 2.34 -11.99 -10.67
N LYS A 226 1.28 -12.26 -9.91
CA LYS A 226 0.22 -13.17 -10.36
C LYS A 226 -0.52 -12.60 -11.58
N VAL A 227 -0.91 -11.32 -11.51
CA VAL A 227 -1.61 -10.63 -12.61
C VAL A 227 -0.75 -10.60 -13.88
N VAL A 228 0.55 -10.34 -13.76
CA VAL A 228 1.48 -10.36 -14.90
C VAL A 228 1.53 -11.75 -15.53
N ARG A 229 1.73 -12.80 -14.72
CA ARG A 229 1.74 -14.19 -15.21
C ARG A 229 0.43 -14.59 -15.89
N ASP A 230 -0.71 -14.19 -15.31
CA ASP A 230 -2.02 -14.47 -15.90
C ASP A 230 -2.19 -13.75 -17.24
N ALA A 231 -1.72 -12.50 -17.36
CA ALA A 231 -1.74 -11.74 -18.61
C ALA A 231 -0.83 -12.35 -19.69
N GLU A 232 0.39 -12.75 -19.34
CA GLU A 232 1.32 -13.44 -20.24
C GLU A 232 0.73 -14.75 -20.76
N ASN A 233 0.08 -15.52 -19.88
CA ASN A 233 -0.59 -16.77 -20.25
C ASN A 233 -1.76 -16.54 -21.22
N VAL A 234 -2.51 -15.46 -21.07
CA VAL A 234 -3.59 -15.09 -22.01
C VAL A 234 -3.01 -14.69 -23.36
N LEU A 235 -1.95 -13.86 -23.38
CA LEU A 235 -1.30 -13.43 -24.62
C LEU A 235 -0.70 -14.62 -25.38
N ARG A 236 -0.03 -15.54 -24.69
CA ARG A 236 0.52 -16.76 -25.31
C ARG A 236 -0.58 -17.61 -25.94
N LYS A 237 -1.69 -17.83 -25.23
CA LYS A 237 -2.84 -18.59 -25.76
C LYS A 237 -3.46 -17.92 -27.00
N GLU A 238 -3.52 -16.59 -27.02
CA GLU A 238 -4.06 -15.86 -28.17
C GLU A 238 -3.09 -15.91 -29.37
N GLN A 239 -1.78 -15.82 -29.14
CA GLN A 239 -0.76 -16.00 -30.18
C GLN A 239 -0.82 -17.40 -30.79
N GLU A 240 -0.91 -18.44 -29.97
CA GLU A 240 -1.09 -19.83 -30.43
C GLU A 240 -2.40 -20.01 -31.23
N ARG A 241 -3.48 -19.32 -30.83
CA ARG A 241 -4.77 -19.35 -31.55
C ARG A 241 -4.66 -18.67 -32.92
N LEU A 242 -3.99 -17.53 -32.99
CA LEU A 242 -3.78 -16.80 -34.25
C LEU A 242 -2.87 -17.59 -35.21
N GLN A 243 -1.81 -18.23 -34.71
CA GLN A 243 -0.96 -19.10 -35.52
C GLN A 243 -1.72 -20.31 -36.09
N LYS A 244 -2.65 -20.89 -35.32
CA LYS A 244 -3.51 -21.99 -35.81
C LYS A 244 -4.58 -21.55 -36.82
N LEU A 245 -4.89 -20.26 -36.89
CA LEU A 245 -5.84 -19.69 -37.85
C LEU A 245 -5.17 -19.16 -39.12
N SER A 246 -3.84 -19.00 -39.10
CA SER A 246 -3.02 -18.60 -40.26
C SER A 246 -2.50 -19.79 -41.09
N VAL A 247 -2.85 -21.02 -40.70
CA VAL A 247 -2.60 -22.28 -41.43
C VAL A 247 -3.93 -22.79 -41.95
#